data_AF-A0AAP5JTL3-F1
#
_entry.id   AF-A0AAP5JTL3-F1
#
_cell.length_a   1.000
_cell.length_b   1.000
_cell.length_c   1.000
_cell.angle_alpha   90.00
_cell.angle_beta   90.00
_cell.angle_gamma   90.00
#
_symmetry.space_group_name_H-M   'P 1'
#
loop_
_entity.id
_entity.type
_entity.pdbx_description
1 polymer ?
#
loop_
_entity_poly.entity_id
_entity_poly.type
_entity_poly.pdbx_seq_one_letter_code
_entity_poly.pdbx_strand_id
1 'polypeptide(L)'
;MLKLHIPKNRMKELIKQAQLHYDPSILELGWNHFHRGHVKVLTLEKGALEAKVQEQKDYKVHIPLSRLTGSSCICSEEKPCSHMAAVLFSLYSSFGRPELLLQELKQAIQTKRRTQRSQSLKQARKAERSAKLTSRQTIGEWHEWFETKFHGFAVTHQQSFDTFASQVQETLIPEVEKWEPELQFIYQINVYVFILRKMETFYEETKSTYLSAYHEQNCRTTSADIISKLRKLFKEPKAETWIKKADNKWSETLSILGPFALNEINSPIDWLYVYRLLWWKDTLPERKQREVEQLGERRISSHSLNPRQEDVLCIALAHFSVIRKEWEKACSILDNLHERRASDFFFYLEEARTHQEWDVLLDWLRWLKPSMTKSSQDDFRLLCQYWMEVAKHTGSDQEWVEVMESLLPRSFYYYTGYLLQTKRYQQWVDLQLSNQESPLNLYTMELKAVEETDPALLLPLYHQSIERAILEKNRSSYKIAVRLLKELQEYYRILGRELQWKQYITFLSDKYARLRAFQEEFKKGKWVL
;
A
#
# COMPACT_ATOMS: atom_id res chain seq x y z
N MET A 1 27.57 -6.80 44.82
CA MET A 1 28.33 -7.25 43.64
C MET A 1 29.43 -8.19 44.10
N LEU A 2 29.23 -9.50 44.00
CA LEU A 2 30.24 -10.52 44.33
C LEU A 2 31.24 -10.62 43.16
N LYS A 3 32.51 -10.27 43.41
CA LYS A 3 33.60 -10.42 42.44
C LYS A 3 33.98 -11.89 42.31
N LEU A 4 33.35 -12.60 41.38
CA LEU A 4 33.73 -13.96 41.03
C LEU A 4 34.91 -13.92 40.06
N HIS A 5 36.10 -14.25 40.55
CA HIS A 5 37.31 -14.27 39.74
C HIS A 5 37.42 -15.58 38.96
N ILE A 6 36.97 -15.57 37.70
CA ILE A 6 37.26 -16.65 36.74
C ILE A 6 38.48 -16.23 35.87
N PRO A 7 39.36 -17.14 35.46
CA PRO A 7 40.43 -16.80 34.52
C PRO A 7 39.87 -16.35 33.16
N LYS A 8 40.41 -15.26 32.59
CA LYS A 8 40.00 -14.73 31.26
C LYS A 8 39.99 -15.79 30.15
N ASN A 9 40.92 -16.75 30.20
CA ASN A 9 41.00 -17.85 29.24
C ASN A 9 39.79 -18.79 29.30
N ARG A 10 39.23 -19.02 30.50
CA ARG A 10 38.01 -19.83 30.66
C ARG A 10 36.77 -19.08 30.17
N MET A 11 36.71 -17.78 30.35
CA MET A 11 35.62 -16.98 29.80
C MET A 11 35.61 -17.00 28.27
N LYS A 12 36.79 -16.85 27.64
CA LYS A 12 36.94 -16.98 26.18
C LYS A 12 36.49 -18.34 25.65
N GLU A 13 36.76 -19.41 26.40
CA GLU A 13 36.34 -20.76 26.03
C GLU A 13 34.83 -20.96 26.12
N LEU A 14 34.19 -20.44 27.16
CA LEU A 14 32.72 -20.45 27.30
C LEU A 14 32.03 -19.65 26.18
N ILE A 15 32.60 -18.52 25.77
CA ILE A 15 32.10 -17.71 24.65
C ILE A 15 32.20 -18.49 23.33
N LYS A 16 33.31 -19.19 23.07
CA LYS A 16 33.46 -20.04 21.88
C LYS A 16 32.44 -21.18 21.85
N GLN A 17 32.17 -21.81 23.00
CA GLN A 17 31.15 -22.86 23.11
C GLN A 17 29.73 -22.28 22.95
N ALA A 18 29.49 -21.06 23.44
CA ALA A 18 28.21 -20.39 23.25
C ALA A 18 27.92 -20.12 21.76
N GLN A 19 28.93 -19.75 20.97
CA GLN A 19 28.82 -19.58 19.51
C GLN A 19 28.46 -20.88 18.75
N LEU A 20 28.66 -22.05 19.35
CA LEU A 20 28.40 -23.34 18.72
C LEU A 20 27.03 -23.92 19.08
N HIS A 21 26.51 -23.56 20.26
CA HIS A 21 25.36 -24.26 20.86
C HIS A 21 24.14 -23.38 21.10
N TYR A 22 24.26 -22.04 21.09
CA TYR A 22 23.11 -21.17 21.28
C TYR A 22 22.56 -20.64 19.95
N ASP A 23 21.23 -20.51 19.92
CA ASP A 23 20.52 -19.76 18.89
C ASP A 23 20.48 -18.26 19.18
N PRO A 24 20.49 -17.39 18.14
CA PRO A 24 20.43 -15.94 18.32
C PRO A 24 19.20 -15.45 19.11
N SER A 25 18.04 -16.09 18.93
CA SER A 25 16.79 -15.77 19.64
C SER A 25 16.88 -16.07 21.13
N ILE A 26 17.49 -17.20 21.50
CA ILE A 26 17.69 -17.60 22.89
C ILE A 26 18.68 -16.66 23.59
N LEU A 27 19.71 -16.19 22.89
CA LEU A 27 20.66 -15.20 23.42
C LEU A 27 20.00 -13.83 23.66
N GLU A 28 19.06 -13.40 22.82
CA GLU A 28 18.28 -12.17 23.03
C GLU A 28 17.37 -12.26 24.25
N LEU A 29 16.67 -13.39 24.40
CA LEU A 29 15.83 -13.64 25.58
C LEU A 29 16.69 -13.69 26.85
N GLY A 30 17.82 -14.40 26.83
CA GLY A 30 18.75 -14.43 27.95
C GLY A 30 19.34 -13.07 28.32
N TRP A 31 19.65 -12.25 27.31
CA TRP A 31 20.06 -10.86 27.52
C TRP A 31 18.97 -10.05 28.24
N ASN A 32 17.71 -10.22 27.86
CA ASN A 32 16.58 -9.53 28.51
C ASN A 32 16.42 -9.92 29.99
N HIS A 33 16.59 -11.21 30.33
CA HIS A 33 16.58 -11.65 31.74
C HIS A 33 17.75 -11.06 32.54
N PHE A 34 18.93 -10.97 31.95
CA PHE A 34 20.08 -10.34 32.58
C PHE A 34 19.87 -8.83 32.78
N HIS A 35 19.45 -8.10 31.74
CA HIS A 35 19.23 -6.65 31.78
C HIS A 35 18.12 -6.25 32.76
N ARG A 36 17.09 -7.07 32.91
CA ARG A 36 16.02 -6.87 33.91
C ARG A 36 16.43 -7.25 35.35
N GLY A 37 17.68 -7.70 35.56
CA GLY A 37 18.20 -8.02 36.89
C GLY A 37 17.63 -9.30 37.51
N HIS A 38 17.13 -10.23 36.69
CA HIS A 38 16.50 -11.47 37.17
C HIS A 38 17.50 -12.49 37.73
N VAL A 39 18.80 -12.31 37.53
CA VAL A 39 19.85 -13.18 38.08
C VAL A 39 20.21 -12.68 39.49
N LYS A 40 19.75 -13.38 40.54
CA LYS A 40 19.86 -12.90 41.93
C LYS A 40 21.01 -13.48 42.74
N VAL A 41 21.25 -14.78 42.60
CA VAL A 41 22.34 -15.48 43.30
C VAL A 41 23.21 -16.11 42.25
N LEU A 42 24.52 -15.91 42.34
CA LEU A 42 25.50 -16.54 41.47
C LEU A 42 26.70 -16.93 42.34
N THR A 43 26.86 -18.23 42.55
CA THR A 43 27.91 -18.83 43.39
C THR A 43 28.79 -19.73 42.53
N LEU A 44 30.08 -19.74 42.84
CA LEU A 44 31.05 -20.64 42.22
C LEU A 44 31.42 -21.72 43.23
N GLU A 45 30.97 -22.94 43.02
CA GLU A 45 31.29 -24.08 43.86
C GLU A 45 31.93 -25.19 43.01
N LYS A 46 33.10 -25.69 43.45
CA LYS A 46 33.80 -26.85 42.87
C LYS A 46 33.95 -26.82 41.32
N GLY A 47 34.15 -25.64 40.74
CA GLY A 47 34.36 -25.48 39.28
C GLY A 47 33.09 -25.48 38.43
N ALA A 48 31.91 -25.40 39.05
CA ALA A 48 30.64 -25.14 38.41
C ALA A 48 30.02 -23.85 38.95
N LEU A 49 29.19 -23.24 38.12
CA LEU A 49 28.49 -22.01 38.41
C LEU A 49 27.03 -22.33 38.67
N GLU A 50 26.58 -22.00 39.88
CA GLU A 50 25.20 -22.14 40.29
C GLU A 50 24.56 -20.76 40.35
N ALA A 51 23.43 -20.61 39.67
CA ALA A 51 22.69 -19.37 39.67
C ALA A 51 21.19 -19.58 39.87
N LYS A 52 20.55 -18.61 40.52
CA LYS A 52 19.09 -18.51 40.61
C LYS A 52 18.60 -17.39 39.71
N VAL A 53 17.79 -17.75 38.72
CA VAL A 53 17.13 -16.80 37.81
C VAL A 53 15.66 -16.73 38.20
N GLN A 54 15.22 -15.56 38.66
CA GLN A 54 13.86 -15.34 39.13
C GLN A 54 12.99 -14.76 38.01
N GLU A 55 11.97 -15.51 37.64
CA GLU A 55 10.95 -15.08 36.68
C GLU A 55 9.56 -15.24 37.33
N GLN A 56 8.74 -16.21 36.90
CA GLN A 56 7.51 -16.59 37.61
C GLN A 56 7.79 -17.51 38.81
N LYS A 57 8.89 -18.27 38.76
CA LYS A 57 9.42 -19.13 39.82
C LYS A 57 10.95 -18.99 39.84
N ASP A 58 11.58 -19.46 40.92
CA ASP A 58 13.04 -19.49 41.02
C ASP A 58 13.61 -20.68 40.25
N TYR A 59 14.24 -20.41 39.10
CA TYR A 59 14.92 -21.44 38.31
C TYR A 59 16.38 -21.56 38.74
N LYS A 60 16.78 -22.75 39.18
CA LYS A 60 18.19 -23.06 39.44
C LYS A 60 18.87 -23.47 38.13
N VAL A 61 19.96 -22.80 37.83
CA VAL A 61 20.81 -23.01 36.66
C VAL A 61 22.17 -23.47 37.15
N HIS A 62 22.68 -24.56 36.59
CA HIS A 62 24.00 -25.10 36.88
C HIS A 62 24.83 -25.19 35.59
N ILE A 63 25.91 -24.43 35.50
CA ILE A 63 26.81 -24.35 34.32
C ILE A 63 28.22 -24.79 34.73
N PRO A 64 28.69 -25.98 34.32
CA PRO A 64 30.07 -26.38 34.51
C PRO A 64 31.03 -25.46 33.72
N LEU A 65 32.10 -24.96 34.36
CA LEU A 65 33.08 -24.11 33.67
C LEU A 65 33.98 -24.89 32.68
N SER A 66 33.95 -26.23 32.74
CA SER A 66 34.72 -27.11 31.87
C SER A 66 34.04 -27.35 30.52
N ARG A 67 32.70 -27.43 30.49
CA ARG A 67 31.93 -27.74 29.27
C ARG A 67 30.49 -27.25 29.37
N LEU A 68 30.11 -26.37 28.46
CA LEU A 68 28.80 -25.72 28.43
C LEU A 68 27.65 -26.70 28.08
N THR A 69 27.94 -27.80 27.39
CA THR A 69 26.96 -28.86 27.09
C THR A 69 26.56 -29.69 28.31
N GLY A 70 27.30 -29.62 29.42
CA GLY A 70 26.94 -30.25 30.69
C GLY A 70 26.03 -29.38 31.57
N SER A 71 25.56 -28.25 31.02
CA SER A 71 24.76 -27.29 31.77
C SER A 71 23.32 -27.76 31.91
N SER A 72 22.73 -27.56 33.09
CA SER A 72 21.36 -27.95 33.38
C SER A 72 20.56 -26.78 33.96
N CYS A 73 19.29 -26.70 33.58
CA CYS A 73 18.32 -25.79 34.15
C CYS A 73 17.05 -26.60 34.47
N ILE A 74 16.32 -26.16 35.50
CA ILE A 74 15.03 -26.75 35.94
C ILE A 74 13.84 -26.19 35.14
N CYS A 75 14.08 -25.29 34.16
CA CYS A 75 13.02 -24.80 33.29
C CYS A 75 12.50 -25.90 32.33
N SER A 76 11.30 -25.66 31.80
CA SER A 76 10.64 -26.53 30.81
C SER A 76 11.09 -26.28 29.37
N GLU A 77 12.00 -25.34 29.13
CA GLU A 77 12.53 -25.01 27.79
C GLU A 77 13.55 -26.06 27.30
N GLU A 78 13.67 -26.21 25.98
CA GLU A 78 14.76 -26.97 25.37
C GLU A 78 16.12 -26.37 25.74
N LYS A 79 17.12 -27.23 25.97
CA LYS A 79 18.47 -26.83 26.40
C LYS A 79 19.39 -26.68 25.19
N PRO A 80 20.19 -25.60 25.08
CA PRO A 80 20.38 -24.55 26.08
C PRO A 80 19.25 -23.49 26.07
N CYS A 81 18.78 -23.11 27.26
CA CYS A 81 17.63 -22.21 27.43
C CYS A 81 18.02 -20.73 27.66
N SER A 82 17.02 -19.85 27.68
CA SER A 82 17.19 -18.41 27.90
C SER A 82 17.80 -18.08 29.28
N HIS A 83 17.46 -18.82 30.33
CA HIS A 83 18.02 -18.63 31.68
C HIS A 83 19.52 -18.95 31.73
N MET A 84 19.98 -19.95 30.97
CA MET A 84 21.40 -20.31 30.90
C MET A 84 22.21 -19.22 30.19
N ALA A 85 21.64 -18.61 29.14
CA ALA A 85 22.22 -17.44 28.48
C ALA A 85 22.29 -16.22 29.43
N ALA A 86 21.25 -15.97 30.22
CA ALA A 86 21.23 -14.87 31.20
C ALA A 86 22.36 -14.98 32.23
N VAL A 87 22.61 -16.20 32.71
CA VAL A 87 23.68 -16.51 33.66
C VAL A 87 25.07 -16.32 33.02
N LEU A 88 25.21 -16.67 31.73
CA LEU A 88 26.44 -16.42 30.96
C LEU A 88 26.74 -14.91 30.82
N PHE A 89 25.72 -14.08 30.53
CA PHE A 89 25.88 -12.63 30.48
C PHE A 89 26.21 -12.03 31.86
N SER A 90 25.56 -12.55 32.91
CA SER A 90 25.87 -12.16 34.29
C SER A 90 27.32 -12.46 34.65
N LEU A 91 27.86 -13.60 34.20
CA LEU A 91 29.26 -13.93 34.39
C LEU A 91 30.20 -13.02 33.59
N TYR A 92 29.83 -12.70 32.36
CA TYR A 92 30.64 -11.83 31.48
C TYR A 92 30.75 -10.39 31.98
N SER A 93 29.78 -9.90 32.75
CA SER A 93 29.76 -8.53 33.29
C SER A 93 31.03 -8.13 34.04
N SER A 94 31.77 -9.11 34.61
CA SER A 94 33.04 -8.89 35.30
C SER A 94 34.25 -8.75 34.36
N PHE A 95 34.10 -9.07 33.08
CA PHE A 95 35.16 -9.06 32.06
C PHE A 95 34.99 -7.98 30.99
N GLY A 96 33.77 -7.51 30.76
CA GLY A 96 33.46 -6.54 29.71
C GLY A 96 31.97 -6.19 29.67
N ARG A 97 31.59 -5.45 28.61
CA ARG A 97 30.21 -5.03 28.34
C ARG A 97 29.44 -6.17 27.68
N PRO A 98 28.44 -6.80 28.33
CA PRO A 98 27.77 -7.96 27.76
C PRO A 98 26.85 -7.61 26.57
N GLU A 99 26.53 -6.34 26.35
CA GLU A 99 25.88 -5.84 25.13
C GLU A 99 26.73 -6.12 23.88
N LEU A 100 28.05 -5.86 23.98
CA LEU A 100 29.00 -6.08 22.89
C LEU A 100 29.19 -7.59 22.65
N LEU A 101 29.19 -8.39 23.72
CA LEU A 101 29.24 -9.85 23.61
C LEU A 101 28.03 -10.41 22.85
N LEU A 102 26.82 -9.90 23.11
CA LEU A 102 25.62 -10.32 22.36
C LEU A 102 25.78 -10.04 20.86
N GLN A 103 26.30 -8.87 20.49
CA GLN A 103 26.55 -8.53 19.09
C GLN A 103 27.61 -9.42 18.45
N GLU A 104 28.73 -9.67 19.14
CA GLU A 104 29.80 -10.58 18.69
C GLU A 104 29.30 -12.01 18.49
N LEU A 105 28.50 -12.54 19.42
CA LEU A 105 27.93 -13.88 19.33
C LEU A 105 26.98 -13.99 18.14
N LYS A 106 26.10 -13.01 17.92
CA LYS A 106 25.17 -12.99 16.77
C LYS A 106 25.92 -12.97 15.44
N GLN A 107 26.93 -12.11 15.30
CA GLN A 107 27.74 -12.02 14.08
C GLN A 107 28.52 -13.31 13.82
N ALA A 108 29.12 -13.91 14.86
CA ALA A 108 29.86 -15.16 14.73
C ALA A 108 28.98 -16.35 14.32
N ILE A 109 27.77 -16.46 14.90
CA ILE A 109 26.79 -17.51 14.58
C ILE A 109 26.27 -17.34 13.14
N GLN A 110 25.95 -16.12 12.72
CA GLN A 110 25.50 -15.83 11.35
C GLN A 110 26.59 -16.13 10.31
N THR A 111 27.86 -15.79 10.61
CA THR A 111 28.98 -16.02 9.70
C THR A 111 29.31 -17.51 9.56
N LYS A 112 29.19 -18.30 10.64
CA LYS A 112 29.32 -19.78 10.60
C LYS A 112 28.15 -20.47 9.89
N ARG A 113 26.91 -20.00 10.07
CA ARG A 113 25.76 -20.49 9.29
C ARG A 113 25.96 -20.24 7.80
N ARG A 114 26.56 -19.11 7.41
CA ARG A 114 26.94 -18.79 6.02
C ARG A 114 28.00 -19.75 5.45
N THR A 115 29.01 -20.14 6.24
CA THR A 115 30.08 -21.05 5.80
C THR A 115 29.72 -22.53 5.85
N GLN A 116 28.81 -22.97 6.72
CA GLN A 116 28.24 -24.33 6.65
C GLN A 116 27.25 -24.49 5.49
N ARG A 117 26.47 -23.44 5.15
CA ARG A 117 25.62 -23.41 3.94
C ARG A 117 26.42 -23.56 2.66
N SER A 118 27.67 -23.07 2.60
CA SER A 118 28.52 -23.16 1.40
C SER A 118 29.09 -24.55 1.11
N GLN A 119 29.19 -25.42 2.13
CA GLN A 119 29.57 -26.83 1.95
C GLN A 119 28.37 -27.71 1.56
N SER A 120 27.18 -27.49 2.11
CA SER A 120 25.95 -28.14 1.63
C SER A 120 25.57 -27.71 0.21
N LEU A 121 25.88 -26.46 -0.18
CA LEU A 121 25.74 -25.95 -1.56
C LEU A 121 26.60 -26.69 -2.60
N LYS A 122 27.75 -27.29 -2.21
CA LYS A 122 28.57 -28.10 -3.14
C LYS A 122 27.98 -29.49 -3.41
N GLN A 123 27.26 -30.07 -2.46
CA GLN A 123 26.56 -31.35 -2.64
C GLN A 123 25.20 -31.15 -3.32
N ALA A 124 24.46 -30.07 -2.99
CA ALA A 124 23.24 -29.67 -3.69
C ALA A 124 23.49 -29.29 -5.16
N ARG A 125 24.57 -28.56 -5.48
CA ARG A 125 24.97 -28.25 -6.88
C ARG A 125 25.23 -29.48 -7.76
N LYS A 126 25.53 -30.63 -7.16
CA LYS A 126 25.74 -31.89 -7.90
C LYS A 126 24.43 -32.63 -8.17
N ALA A 127 23.39 -32.41 -7.36
CA ALA A 127 22.02 -32.87 -7.58
C ALA A 127 21.18 -31.88 -8.43
N GLU A 128 21.50 -30.58 -8.41
CA GLU A 128 20.84 -29.51 -9.19
C GLU A 128 21.03 -29.64 -10.72
N ARG A 129 22.03 -30.40 -11.19
CA ARG A 129 22.27 -30.58 -12.63
C ARG A 129 21.34 -31.60 -13.31
N SER A 130 20.45 -32.28 -12.58
CA SER A 130 19.65 -33.40 -13.14
C SER A 130 18.15 -33.15 -13.34
N ALA A 131 17.55 -32.04 -12.88
CA ALA A 131 16.15 -31.74 -13.19
C ALA A 131 16.07 -30.82 -14.43
N LYS A 132 15.90 -31.41 -15.63
CA LYS A 132 15.67 -30.64 -16.86
C LYS A 132 14.22 -30.15 -16.91
N LEU A 133 14.03 -28.83 -17.05
CA LEU A 133 12.71 -28.24 -17.32
C LEU A 133 12.13 -28.85 -18.60
N THR A 134 10.92 -29.39 -18.52
CA THR A 134 10.25 -30.07 -19.64
C THR A 134 8.80 -29.60 -19.76
N SER A 135 8.30 -29.45 -20.99
CA SER A 135 6.93 -29.01 -21.29
C SER A 135 5.82 -29.94 -20.76
N ARG A 136 6.16 -31.18 -20.38
CA ARG A 136 5.22 -32.17 -19.82
C ARG A 136 4.97 -32.00 -18.33
N GLN A 137 5.91 -31.37 -17.61
CA GLN A 137 5.80 -31.17 -16.16
C GLN A 137 4.59 -30.34 -15.80
N THR A 138 3.96 -30.68 -14.68
CA THR A 138 2.86 -29.95 -14.02
C THR A 138 3.28 -28.53 -13.65
N ILE A 139 2.30 -27.65 -13.46
CA ILE A 139 2.55 -26.29 -12.99
C ILE A 139 3.19 -26.32 -11.59
N GLY A 140 2.77 -27.22 -10.71
CA GLY A 140 3.41 -27.44 -9.41
C GLY A 140 4.91 -27.72 -9.55
N GLU A 141 5.29 -28.63 -10.44
CA GLU A 141 6.70 -28.95 -10.73
C GLU A 141 7.46 -27.76 -11.34
N TRP A 142 6.81 -26.90 -12.14
CA TRP A 142 7.44 -25.66 -12.63
C TRP A 142 7.72 -24.70 -11.48
N HIS A 143 6.76 -24.49 -10.57
CA HIS A 143 6.95 -23.65 -9.39
C HIS A 143 8.05 -24.20 -8.46
N GLU A 144 8.12 -25.51 -8.24
CA GLU A 144 9.23 -26.14 -7.49
C GLU A 144 10.60 -25.94 -8.15
N TRP A 145 10.64 -25.96 -9.49
CA TRP A 145 11.87 -25.67 -10.23
C TRP A 145 12.25 -24.19 -10.14
N PHE A 146 11.28 -23.27 -10.18
CA PHE A 146 11.51 -21.83 -9.94
C PHE A 146 12.08 -21.60 -8.54
N GLU A 147 11.47 -22.24 -7.53
CA GLU A 147 11.93 -22.24 -6.15
C GLU A 147 13.38 -22.69 -6.04
N THR A 148 13.74 -23.79 -6.70
CA THR A 148 15.10 -24.34 -6.68
C THR A 148 16.12 -23.37 -7.30
N LYS A 149 15.77 -22.70 -8.40
CA LYS A 149 16.65 -21.74 -9.10
C LYS A 149 16.92 -20.48 -8.29
N PHE A 150 15.92 -19.98 -7.56
CA PHE A 150 16.00 -18.75 -6.77
C PHE A 150 16.09 -19.01 -5.26
N HIS A 151 16.39 -20.25 -4.86
CA HIS A 151 16.52 -20.63 -3.46
C HIS A 151 17.65 -19.85 -2.78
N GLY A 152 17.30 -19.15 -1.69
CA GLY A 152 18.25 -18.37 -0.90
C GLY A 152 18.47 -16.94 -1.40
N PHE A 153 17.70 -16.47 -2.38
CA PHE A 153 17.57 -15.03 -2.64
C PHE A 153 16.97 -14.35 -1.40
N ALA A 154 17.52 -13.21 -1.02
CA ALA A 154 17.03 -12.41 0.10
C ALA A 154 17.02 -10.94 -0.29
N VAL A 155 15.91 -10.25 -0.02
CA VAL A 155 15.80 -8.82 -0.25
C VAL A 155 16.70 -8.09 0.75
N THR A 156 17.61 -7.26 0.24
CA THR A 156 18.54 -6.46 1.05
C THR A 156 18.55 -5.02 0.55
N HIS A 157 19.25 -4.12 1.23
CA HIS A 157 19.39 -2.73 0.77
C HIS A 157 20.03 -2.61 -0.65
N GLN A 158 20.78 -3.62 -1.10
CA GLN A 158 21.38 -3.66 -2.44
C GLN A 158 20.56 -4.46 -3.46
N GLN A 159 19.64 -5.30 -3.01
CA GLN A 159 18.81 -6.17 -3.84
C GLN A 159 17.34 -5.90 -3.53
N SER A 160 16.72 -5.03 -4.35
CA SER A 160 15.31 -4.66 -4.22
C SER A 160 14.39 -5.69 -4.86
N PHE A 161 13.08 -5.55 -4.61
CA PHE A 161 12.03 -6.33 -5.27
C PHE A 161 12.10 -6.25 -6.80
N ASP A 162 12.45 -5.08 -7.34
CA ASP A 162 12.60 -4.84 -8.77
C ASP A 162 13.78 -5.63 -9.38
N THR A 163 14.93 -5.66 -8.69
CA THR A 163 16.08 -6.46 -9.11
C THR A 163 15.75 -7.94 -9.13
N PHE A 164 15.04 -8.42 -8.10
CA PHE A 164 14.56 -9.80 -8.07
C PHE A 164 13.64 -10.11 -9.25
N ALA A 165 12.60 -9.31 -9.44
CA ALA A 165 11.62 -9.52 -10.52
C ALA A 165 12.29 -9.52 -11.90
N SER A 166 13.24 -8.62 -12.13
CA SER A 166 14.00 -8.54 -13.39
C SER A 166 14.89 -9.77 -13.60
N GLN A 167 15.63 -10.21 -12.58
CA GLN A 167 16.47 -11.43 -12.67
C GLN A 167 15.64 -12.69 -12.94
N VAL A 168 14.47 -12.80 -12.32
CA VAL A 168 13.56 -13.93 -12.58
C VAL A 168 13.09 -13.91 -14.03
N GLN A 169 12.68 -12.76 -14.55
CA GLN A 169 12.24 -12.63 -15.94
C GLN A 169 13.37 -12.97 -16.92
N GLU A 170 14.56 -12.39 -16.75
CA GLU A 170 15.73 -12.61 -17.62
C GLU A 170 16.22 -14.06 -17.61
N THR A 171 16.06 -14.77 -16.49
CA THR A 171 16.52 -16.16 -16.38
C THR A 171 15.46 -17.15 -16.85
N LEU A 172 14.19 -16.94 -16.48
CA LEU A 172 13.15 -17.96 -16.65
C LEU A 172 12.43 -17.87 -18.00
N ILE A 173 12.18 -16.66 -18.52
CA ILE A 173 11.40 -16.49 -19.76
C ILE A 173 12.14 -17.07 -20.98
N PRO A 174 13.46 -16.88 -21.16
CA PRO A 174 14.15 -17.43 -22.33
C PRO A 174 14.22 -18.97 -22.38
N GLU A 175 14.08 -19.66 -21.25
CA GLU A 175 14.19 -21.13 -21.17
C GLU A 175 13.08 -21.86 -21.95
N VAL A 176 11.96 -21.17 -22.23
CA VAL A 176 10.81 -21.73 -22.95
C VAL A 176 10.67 -21.23 -24.38
N GLU A 177 11.63 -20.46 -24.91
CA GLU A 177 11.56 -19.87 -26.27
C GLU A 177 11.32 -20.90 -27.39
N LYS A 178 11.74 -22.16 -27.16
CA LYS A 178 11.57 -23.28 -28.12
C LYS A 178 10.27 -24.08 -27.93
N TRP A 179 9.43 -23.74 -26.95
CA TRP A 179 8.18 -24.45 -26.70
C TRP A 179 7.07 -23.96 -27.62
N GLU A 180 5.94 -24.68 -27.63
CA GLU A 180 4.74 -24.22 -28.32
C GLU A 180 4.24 -22.89 -27.71
N PRO A 181 3.75 -21.93 -28.52
CA PRO A 181 3.31 -20.61 -28.05
C PRO A 181 2.27 -20.67 -26.92
N GLU A 182 1.39 -21.66 -26.94
CA GLU A 182 0.40 -21.92 -25.89
C GLU A 182 1.06 -22.15 -24.53
N LEU A 183 2.12 -22.95 -24.51
CA LEU A 183 2.84 -23.31 -23.29
C LEU A 183 3.75 -22.18 -22.83
N GLN A 184 4.34 -21.43 -23.76
CA GLN A 184 5.10 -20.21 -23.43
C GLN A 184 4.20 -19.20 -22.72
N PHE A 185 2.98 -18.99 -23.22
CA PHE A 185 1.99 -18.09 -22.63
C PHE A 185 1.63 -18.49 -21.20
N ILE A 186 1.26 -19.75 -20.97
CA ILE A 186 0.90 -20.24 -19.62
C ILE A 186 2.12 -20.23 -18.69
N TYR A 187 3.31 -20.56 -19.19
CA TYR A 187 4.53 -20.52 -18.42
C TYR A 187 4.86 -19.09 -17.98
N GLN A 188 4.77 -18.10 -18.87
CA GLN A 188 5.05 -16.71 -18.55
C GLN A 188 4.07 -16.15 -17.50
N ILE A 189 2.78 -16.53 -17.57
CA ILE A 189 1.80 -16.21 -16.52
C ILE A 189 2.26 -16.78 -15.18
N ASN A 190 2.68 -18.04 -15.15
CA ASN A 190 3.15 -18.69 -13.93
C ASN A 190 4.45 -18.10 -13.39
N VAL A 191 5.35 -17.60 -14.25
CA VAL A 191 6.52 -16.82 -13.83
C VAL A 191 6.08 -15.54 -13.12
N TYR A 192 5.09 -14.81 -13.64
CA TYR A 192 4.58 -13.62 -12.96
C TYR A 192 3.87 -13.93 -11.64
N VAL A 193 3.05 -14.98 -11.59
CA VAL A 193 2.42 -15.46 -10.34
C VAL A 193 3.48 -15.86 -9.31
N PHE A 194 4.54 -16.55 -9.75
CA PHE A 194 5.67 -16.91 -8.89
C PHE A 194 6.40 -15.69 -8.35
N ILE A 195 6.67 -14.68 -9.18
CA ILE A 195 7.29 -13.42 -8.74
C ILE A 195 6.45 -12.77 -7.65
N LEU A 196 5.14 -12.60 -7.87
CA LEU A 196 4.23 -11.99 -6.88
C LEU A 196 4.22 -12.78 -5.57
N ARG A 197 4.14 -14.12 -5.63
CA ARG A 197 4.16 -14.98 -4.44
C ARG A 197 5.47 -14.85 -3.67
N LYS A 198 6.60 -14.77 -4.38
CA LYS A 198 7.90 -14.57 -3.74
C LYS A 198 8.05 -13.20 -3.09
N MET A 199 7.57 -12.17 -3.76
CA MET A 199 7.55 -10.82 -3.22
C MET A 199 6.74 -10.75 -1.92
N GLU A 200 5.61 -11.47 -1.84
CA GLU A 200 4.84 -11.57 -0.60
C GLU A 200 5.68 -12.17 0.53
N THR A 201 6.32 -13.32 0.29
CA THR A 201 7.16 -13.97 1.30
C THR A 201 8.29 -13.05 1.80
N PHE A 202 8.93 -12.31 0.89
CA PHE A 202 9.96 -11.34 1.28
C PHE A 202 9.39 -10.15 2.07
N TYR A 203 8.19 -9.68 1.73
CA TYR A 203 7.51 -8.65 2.50
C TYR A 203 7.20 -9.14 3.93
N GLU A 204 6.68 -10.35 4.07
CA GLU A 204 6.41 -10.94 5.39
C GLU A 204 7.66 -11.09 6.26
N GLU A 205 8.79 -11.43 5.67
CA GLU A 205 10.08 -11.51 6.36
C GLU A 205 10.65 -10.14 6.75
N THR A 206 10.34 -9.09 5.98
CA THR A 206 10.91 -7.75 6.17
C THR A 206 10.01 -6.76 6.91
N LYS A 207 8.71 -7.05 7.07
CA LYS A 207 7.71 -6.13 7.68
C LYS A 207 8.03 -5.70 9.11
N SER A 208 8.80 -6.46 9.88
CA SER A 208 9.24 -6.10 11.24
C SER A 208 10.50 -5.23 11.30
N THR A 209 11.09 -4.89 10.15
CA THR A 209 12.32 -4.10 10.06
C THR A 209 12.01 -2.60 10.07
N TYR A 210 12.95 -1.77 10.55
CA TYR A 210 12.83 -0.31 10.52
C TYR A 210 12.63 0.30 9.11
N LEU A 211 12.89 -0.48 8.05
CA LEU A 211 12.70 -0.12 6.64
C LEU A 211 11.35 -0.59 6.06
N SER A 212 10.40 -1.02 6.90
CA SER A 212 9.12 -1.60 6.47
C SER A 212 8.38 -0.73 5.47
N ALA A 213 8.30 0.59 5.68
CA ALA A 213 7.62 1.52 4.76
C ALA A 213 8.31 1.61 3.38
N TYR A 214 9.64 1.55 3.34
CA TYR A 214 10.40 1.56 2.08
C TYR A 214 10.21 0.25 1.30
N HIS A 215 10.25 -0.88 2.01
CA HIS A 215 10.00 -2.19 1.41
C HIS A 215 8.55 -2.34 0.94
N GLU A 216 7.59 -1.80 1.69
CA GLU A 216 6.17 -1.79 1.31
C GLU A 216 5.93 -1.00 0.01
N GLN A 217 6.45 0.23 -0.08
CA GLN A 217 6.28 1.05 -1.28
C GLN A 217 6.94 0.43 -2.50
N ASN A 218 8.14 -0.13 -2.34
CA ASN A 218 8.82 -0.84 -3.42
C ASN A 218 8.06 -2.11 -3.84
N CYS A 219 7.56 -2.89 -2.88
CA CYS A 219 6.73 -4.07 -3.17
C CYS A 219 5.47 -3.68 -3.94
N ARG A 220 4.76 -2.62 -3.53
CA ARG A 220 3.57 -2.11 -4.21
C ARG A 220 3.88 -1.65 -5.65
N THR A 221 4.99 -0.94 -5.84
CA THR A 221 5.36 -0.44 -7.17
C THR A 221 5.78 -1.57 -8.11
N THR A 222 6.63 -2.49 -7.66
CA THR A 222 7.06 -3.63 -8.47
C THR A 222 5.91 -4.61 -8.76
N SER A 223 5.02 -4.85 -7.79
CA SER A 223 3.85 -5.72 -8.03
C SER A 223 2.89 -5.10 -9.04
N ALA A 224 2.67 -3.78 -9.00
CA ALA A 224 1.90 -3.07 -10.01
C ALA A 224 2.51 -3.18 -11.42
N ASP A 225 3.84 -3.14 -11.57
CA ASP A 225 4.52 -3.38 -12.86
C ASP A 225 4.29 -4.82 -13.36
N ILE A 226 4.44 -5.82 -12.49
CA ILE A 226 4.20 -7.23 -12.84
C ILE A 226 2.74 -7.46 -13.23
N ILE A 227 1.78 -6.90 -12.49
CA ILE A 227 0.35 -6.96 -12.84
C ILE A 227 0.12 -6.27 -14.20
N SER A 228 0.73 -5.11 -14.46
CA SER A 228 0.65 -4.43 -15.76
C SER A 228 1.18 -5.29 -16.90
N LYS A 229 2.30 -6.00 -16.72
CA LYS A 229 2.84 -6.95 -17.69
C LYS A 229 1.91 -8.14 -17.92
N LEU A 230 1.36 -8.71 -16.86
CA LEU A 230 0.37 -9.78 -16.93
C LEU A 230 -0.87 -9.35 -17.72
N ARG A 231 -1.37 -8.13 -17.48
CA ARG A 231 -2.49 -7.55 -18.26
C ARG A 231 -2.14 -7.37 -19.74
N LYS A 232 -0.93 -6.91 -20.05
CA LYS A 232 -0.46 -6.79 -21.44
C LYS A 232 -0.45 -8.15 -22.14
N LEU A 233 -0.01 -9.23 -21.46
CA LEU A 233 -0.08 -10.58 -22.01
C LEU A 233 -1.52 -10.99 -22.36
N PHE A 234 -2.48 -10.70 -21.48
CA PHE A 234 -3.88 -11.03 -21.73
C PHE A 234 -4.55 -10.20 -22.83
N LYS A 235 -3.91 -9.12 -23.32
CA LYS A 235 -4.36 -8.37 -24.49
C LYS A 235 -3.92 -9.00 -25.81
N GLU A 236 -3.08 -10.04 -25.78
CA GLU A 236 -2.70 -10.79 -26.98
C GLU A 236 -3.95 -11.41 -27.65
N PRO A 237 -4.20 -11.18 -28.95
CA PRO A 237 -5.42 -11.64 -29.62
C PRO A 237 -5.64 -13.16 -29.54
N LYS A 238 -4.56 -13.94 -29.40
CA LYS A 238 -4.59 -15.40 -29.32
C LYS A 238 -4.69 -15.94 -27.89
N ALA A 239 -4.68 -15.09 -26.86
CA ALA A 239 -4.67 -15.50 -25.46
C ALA A 239 -5.78 -16.52 -25.13
N GLU A 240 -7.03 -16.26 -25.52
CA GLU A 240 -8.14 -17.18 -25.29
C GLU A 240 -7.96 -18.53 -26.00
N THR A 241 -7.42 -18.50 -27.22
CA THR A 241 -7.17 -19.74 -27.99
C THR A 241 -6.07 -20.58 -27.35
N TRP A 242 -5.05 -19.92 -26.79
CA TRP A 242 -3.95 -20.59 -26.11
C TRP A 242 -4.38 -21.18 -24.77
N ILE A 243 -5.21 -20.46 -24.01
CA ILE A 243 -5.83 -20.97 -22.78
C ILE A 243 -6.63 -22.25 -23.07
N LYS A 244 -7.46 -22.25 -24.12
CA LYS A 244 -8.24 -23.43 -24.51
C LYS A 244 -7.38 -24.64 -24.88
N LYS A 245 -6.28 -24.43 -25.61
CA LYS A 245 -5.37 -25.51 -26.02
C LYS A 245 -4.57 -26.08 -24.85
N ALA A 246 -4.22 -25.26 -23.86
CA ALA A 246 -3.46 -25.65 -22.68
C ALA A 246 -4.35 -25.78 -21.43
N ASP A 247 -5.62 -26.20 -21.58
CA ASP A 247 -6.63 -26.14 -20.53
C ASP A 247 -6.23 -26.87 -19.23
N ASN A 248 -5.58 -28.03 -19.33
CA ASN A 248 -5.10 -28.76 -18.15
C ASN A 248 -4.11 -27.93 -17.32
N LYS A 249 -3.18 -27.23 -17.98
CA LYS A 249 -2.17 -26.36 -17.33
C LYS A 249 -2.81 -25.08 -16.80
N TRP A 250 -3.80 -24.56 -17.50
CA TRP A 250 -4.57 -23.41 -17.06
C TRP A 250 -5.39 -23.72 -15.80
N SER A 251 -6.09 -24.86 -15.76
CA SER A 251 -6.82 -25.32 -14.58
C SER A 251 -5.93 -25.44 -13.35
N GLU A 252 -4.71 -25.97 -13.54
CA GLU A 252 -3.74 -26.10 -12.46
C GLU A 252 -3.24 -24.73 -11.98
N THR A 253 -3.02 -23.78 -12.89
CA THR A 253 -2.65 -22.40 -12.58
C THR A 253 -3.72 -21.71 -11.69
N LEU A 254 -5.00 -21.86 -12.04
CA LEU A 254 -6.11 -21.33 -11.25
C LEU A 254 -6.19 -21.96 -9.86
N SER A 255 -6.00 -23.29 -9.78
CA SER A 255 -6.02 -24.02 -8.50
C SER A 255 -4.91 -23.60 -7.55
N ILE A 256 -3.71 -23.28 -8.08
CA ILE A 256 -2.59 -22.79 -7.27
C ILE A 256 -2.88 -21.40 -6.72
N LEU A 257 -3.55 -20.53 -7.48
CA LEU A 257 -3.79 -19.14 -7.09
C LEU A 257 -4.84 -18.98 -5.97
N GLY A 258 -5.91 -19.79 -6.00
CA GLY A 258 -7.08 -19.64 -5.13
C GLY A 258 -6.77 -19.53 -3.63
N PRO A 259 -5.95 -20.43 -3.04
CA PRO A 259 -5.60 -20.37 -1.62
C PRO A 259 -4.85 -19.10 -1.21
N PHE A 260 -3.95 -18.57 -2.05
CA PHE A 260 -3.17 -17.37 -1.73
C PHE A 260 -4.03 -16.12 -1.87
N ALA A 261 -4.73 -15.99 -3.01
CA ALA A 261 -5.41 -14.76 -3.33
C ALA A 261 -6.63 -14.45 -2.45
N LEU A 262 -7.19 -15.47 -1.79
CA LEU A 262 -8.41 -15.35 -0.99
C LEU A 262 -8.15 -15.40 0.53
N ASN A 263 -6.91 -15.62 0.97
CA ASN A 263 -6.56 -15.68 2.41
C ASN A 263 -5.76 -14.47 2.91
N GLU A 264 -4.96 -13.85 2.06
CA GLU A 264 -4.02 -12.80 2.47
C GLU A 264 -4.71 -11.43 2.62
N ILE A 265 -4.79 -10.94 3.86
CA ILE A 265 -5.59 -9.75 4.22
C ILE A 265 -4.77 -8.46 4.14
N ASN A 266 -3.47 -8.53 4.41
CA ASN A 266 -2.59 -7.37 4.62
C ASN A 266 -1.34 -7.45 3.73
N SER A 267 -1.55 -7.75 2.45
CA SER A 267 -0.51 -7.75 1.44
C SER A 267 -0.45 -6.38 0.72
N PRO A 268 0.74 -5.87 0.38
CA PRO A 268 0.90 -4.75 -0.55
C PRO A 268 0.51 -5.10 -2.00
N ILE A 269 0.34 -6.39 -2.30
CA ILE A 269 -0.03 -6.96 -3.59
C ILE A 269 -1.55 -7.12 -3.66
N ASP A 270 -2.15 -6.63 -4.74
CA ASP A 270 -3.58 -6.81 -4.99
C ASP A 270 -3.87 -8.19 -5.59
N TRP A 271 -3.84 -9.22 -4.74
CA TRP A 271 -4.11 -10.58 -5.17
C TRP A 271 -5.54 -10.79 -5.68
N LEU A 272 -6.51 -10.04 -5.14
CA LEU A 272 -7.88 -10.09 -5.60
C LEU A 272 -8.01 -9.58 -7.04
N TYR A 273 -7.22 -8.59 -7.43
CA TYR A 273 -7.08 -8.18 -8.83
C TYR A 273 -6.52 -9.31 -9.70
N VAL A 274 -5.42 -9.95 -9.27
CA VAL A 274 -4.79 -11.07 -10.02
C VAL A 274 -5.78 -12.24 -10.20
N TYR A 275 -6.47 -12.62 -9.12
CA TYR A 275 -7.50 -13.65 -9.13
C TYR A 275 -8.58 -13.34 -10.16
N ARG A 276 -9.16 -12.14 -10.11
CA ARG A 276 -10.20 -11.72 -11.04
C ARG A 276 -9.70 -11.65 -12.47
N LEU A 277 -8.49 -11.13 -12.70
CA LEU A 277 -7.90 -11.06 -14.04
C LEU A 277 -7.79 -12.45 -14.68
N LEU A 278 -7.33 -13.46 -13.94
CA LEU A 278 -7.21 -14.83 -14.44
C LEU A 278 -8.60 -15.45 -14.69
N TRP A 279 -9.51 -15.37 -13.72
CA TRP A 279 -10.87 -15.93 -13.86
C TRP A 279 -11.72 -15.25 -14.93
N TRP A 280 -11.48 -13.96 -15.20
CA TRP A 280 -12.09 -13.22 -16.31
C TRP A 280 -11.75 -13.85 -17.67
N LYS A 281 -10.52 -14.36 -17.83
CA LYS A 281 -10.01 -14.96 -19.07
C LYS A 281 -10.26 -16.45 -19.20
N ASP A 282 -10.75 -17.11 -18.15
CA ASP A 282 -11.17 -18.51 -18.24
C ASP A 282 -12.38 -18.65 -19.18
N THR A 283 -12.41 -19.72 -19.98
CA THR A 283 -13.41 -19.91 -21.04
C THR A 283 -14.40 -21.04 -20.74
N LEU A 284 -14.28 -21.75 -19.61
CA LEU A 284 -15.08 -22.92 -19.28
C LEU A 284 -16.15 -22.62 -18.21
N PRO A 285 -17.44 -22.55 -18.58
CA PRO A 285 -18.52 -22.23 -17.64
C PRO A 285 -18.62 -23.21 -16.46
N GLU A 286 -18.40 -24.51 -16.69
CA GLU A 286 -18.47 -25.54 -15.65
C GLU A 286 -17.39 -25.37 -14.58
N ARG A 287 -16.19 -24.88 -14.95
CA ARG A 287 -15.12 -24.60 -14.00
C ARG A 287 -15.47 -23.40 -13.14
N LYS A 288 -15.98 -22.34 -13.75
CA LYS A 288 -16.48 -21.14 -13.05
C LYS A 288 -17.61 -21.50 -12.07
N GLN A 289 -18.53 -22.39 -12.47
CA GLN A 289 -19.62 -22.83 -11.59
C GLN A 289 -19.11 -23.61 -10.38
N ARG A 290 -18.16 -24.53 -10.57
CA ARG A 290 -17.51 -25.25 -9.46
C ARG A 290 -16.80 -24.31 -8.49
N GLU A 291 -16.12 -23.28 -9.00
CA GLU A 291 -15.48 -22.27 -8.16
C GLU A 291 -16.50 -21.47 -7.33
N VAL A 292 -17.63 -21.07 -7.93
CA VAL A 292 -18.73 -20.39 -7.21
C VAL A 292 -19.25 -21.24 -6.05
N GLU A 293 -19.43 -22.55 -6.27
CA GLU A 293 -19.86 -23.49 -5.23
C GLU A 293 -18.85 -23.58 -4.10
N GLN A 294 -17.55 -23.76 -4.42
CA GLN A 294 -16.47 -23.82 -3.44
C GLN A 294 -16.33 -22.53 -2.63
N LEU A 295 -16.45 -21.36 -3.27
CA LEU A 295 -16.43 -20.07 -2.59
C LEU A 295 -17.62 -19.90 -1.65
N GLY A 296 -18.81 -20.34 -2.08
CA GLY A 296 -20.03 -20.32 -1.28
C GLY A 296 -19.92 -21.20 -0.04
N GLU A 297 -19.43 -22.43 -0.21
CA GLU A 297 -19.15 -23.35 0.90
C GLU A 297 -18.14 -22.76 1.87
N ARG A 298 -17.02 -22.22 1.38
CA ARG A 298 -15.98 -21.61 2.20
C ARG A 298 -16.48 -20.43 3.02
N ARG A 299 -17.38 -19.62 2.45
CA ARG A 299 -18.01 -18.49 3.15
C ARG A 299 -18.90 -18.98 4.31
N ILE A 300 -19.67 -20.06 4.09
CA ILE A 300 -20.58 -20.62 5.11
C ILE A 300 -19.82 -21.41 6.18
N SER A 301 -18.81 -22.19 5.80
CA SER A 301 -18.10 -23.11 6.69
C SER A 301 -17.14 -22.42 7.65
N SER A 302 -16.70 -21.20 7.33
CA SER A 302 -15.66 -20.50 8.09
C SER A 302 -16.28 -19.74 9.26
N HIS A 303 -16.30 -20.37 10.44
CA HIS A 303 -16.95 -19.86 11.65
C HIS A 303 -16.25 -18.63 12.30
N SER A 304 -15.17 -18.11 11.71
CA SER A 304 -14.41 -16.97 12.25
C SER A 304 -13.61 -16.22 11.17
N LEU A 305 -14.24 -15.82 10.06
CA LEU A 305 -13.59 -14.95 9.08
C LEU A 305 -13.45 -13.52 9.63
N ASN A 306 -12.33 -12.88 9.35
CA ASN A 306 -12.22 -11.43 9.52
C ASN A 306 -13.17 -10.73 8.53
N PRO A 307 -13.84 -9.62 8.89
CA PRO A 307 -14.65 -8.80 7.97
C PRO A 307 -14.03 -8.59 6.59
N ARG A 308 -12.71 -8.32 6.51
CA ARG A 308 -12.04 -8.13 5.21
C ARG A 308 -11.94 -9.42 4.39
N GLN A 309 -11.76 -10.58 5.01
CA GLN A 309 -11.74 -11.86 4.28
C GLN A 309 -13.12 -12.20 3.74
N GLU A 310 -14.17 -11.93 4.52
CA GLU A 310 -15.53 -12.10 4.04
C GLU A 310 -15.82 -11.17 2.86
N ASP A 311 -15.37 -9.91 2.92
CA ASP A 311 -15.50 -8.97 1.81
C ASP A 311 -14.78 -9.46 0.54
N VAL A 312 -13.55 -9.98 0.67
CA VAL A 312 -12.78 -10.56 -0.45
C VAL A 312 -13.52 -11.74 -1.08
N LEU A 313 -14.08 -12.65 -0.27
CA LEU A 313 -14.88 -13.77 -0.77
C LEU A 313 -16.17 -13.30 -1.44
N CYS A 314 -16.85 -12.27 -0.89
CA CYS A 314 -18.03 -11.68 -1.51
C CYS A 314 -17.71 -11.05 -2.86
N ILE A 315 -16.60 -10.31 -2.98
CA ILE A 315 -16.16 -9.72 -4.25
C ILE A 315 -15.79 -10.82 -5.25
N ALA A 316 -15.10 -11.88 -4.82
CA ALA A 316 -14.77 -13.02 -5.67
C ALA A 316 -16.02 -13.77 -6.16
N LEU A 317 -17.03 -13.95 -5.31
CA LEU A 317 -18.33 -14.53 -5.70
C LEU A 317 -19.09 -13.64 -6.69
N ALA A 318 -19.18 -12.34 -6.38
CA ALA A 318 -19.85 -11.37 -7.24
C ALA A 318 -19.18 -11.28 -8.62
N HIS A 319 -17.86 -11.48 -8.70
CA HIS A 319 -17.10 -11.49 -9.95
C HIS A 319 -17.69 -12.43 -11.00
N PHE A 320 -18.12 -13.63 -10.61
CA PHE A 320 -18.73 -14.58 -11.54
C PHE A 320 -20.10 -14.15 -12.03
N SER A 321 -20.87 -13.41 -11.21
CA SER A 321 -22.13 -12.80 -11.63
C SER A 321 -21.86 -11.65 -12.63
N VAL A 322 -20.81 -10.86 -12.41
CA VAL A 322 -20.38 -9.81 -13.34
C VAL A 322 -19.94 -10.40 -14.68
N ILE A 323 -19.15 -11.48 -14.70
CA ILE A 323 -18.75 -12.20 -15.92
C ILE A 323 -19.98 -12.64 -16.73
N ARG A 324 -21.03 -13.10 -16.04
CA ARG A 324 -22.31 -13.54 -16.65
C ARG A 324 -23.23 -12.38 -17.03
N LYS A 325 -22.83 -11.13 -16.78
CA LYS A 325 -23.64 -9.92 -16.96
C LYS A 325 -24.93 -9.92 -16.12
N GLU A 326 -24.91 -10.60 -14.97
CA GLU A 326 -26.00 -10.65 -13.99
C GLU A 326 -25.82 -9.51 -12.96
N TRP A 327 -26.04 -8.26 -13.37
CA TRP A 327 -25.78 -7.06 -12.54
C TRP A 327 -26.52 -7.07 -11.20
N GLU A 328 -27.83 -7.31 -11.21
CA GLU A 328 -28.68 -7.28 -10.02
C GLU A 328 -28.21 -8.28 -8.97
N LYS A 329 -27.82 -9.48 -9.41
CA LYS A 329 -27.26 -10.52 -8.56
C LYS A 329 -25.89 -10.13 -8.02
N ALA A 330 -25.02 -9.56 -8.86
CA ALA A 330 -23.72 -9.06 -8.41
C ALA A 330 -23.88 -8.00 -7.32
N CYS A 331 -24.75 -7.00 -7.52
CA CYS A 331 -25.05 -5.98 -6.51
C CYS A 331 -25.62 -6.58 -5.22
N SER A 332 -26.55 -7.53 -5.31
CA SER A 332 -27.12 -8.17 -4.12
C SER A 332 -26.06 -8.87 -3.25
N ILE A 333 -25.01 -9.43 -3.86
CA ILE A 333 -23.87 -10.02 -3.15
C ILE A 333 -23.01 -8.90 -2.53
N LEU A 334 -22.67 -7.89 -3.32
CA LEU A 334 -21.78 -6.78 -2.94
C LEU A 334 -22.40 -5.81 -1.92
N ASP A 335 -23.72 -5.79 -1.78
CA ASP A 335 -24.40 -5.00 -0.75
C ASP A 335 -24.20 -5.57 0.66
N ASN A 336 -23.72 -6.82 0.77
CA ASN A 336 -23.34 -7.43 2.05
C ASN A 336 -21.89 -7.12 2.48
N LEU A 337 -21.17 -6.27 1.74
CA LEU A 337 -19.82 -5.89 2.13
C LEU A 337 -19.80 -5.05 3.40
N HIS A 338 -18.86 -5.34 4.28
CA HIS A 338 -18.62 -4.53 5.48
C HIS A 338 -18.08 -3.15 5.10
N GLU A 339 -17.14 -3.10 4.15
CA GLU A 339 -16.57 -1.87 3.65
C GLU A 339 -16.47 -1.86 2.12
N ARG A 340 -17.16 -0.92 1.48
CA ARG A 340 -17.01 -0.66 0.04
C ARG A 340 -15.74 0.16 -0.22
N ARG A 341 -14.64 -0.50 -0.57
CA ARG A 341 -13.38 0.15 -0.97
C ARG A 341 -13.35 0.34 -2.47
N ALA A 342 -13.26 1.58 -2.95
CA ALA A 342 -13.27 1.87 -4.39
C ALA A 342 -12.13 1.18 -5.16
N SER A 343 -10.96 1.04 -4.54
CA SER A 343 -9.79 0.36 -5.12
C SER A 343 -10.10 -1.06 -5.56
N ASP A 344 -10.96 -1.78 -4.83
CA ASP A 344 -11.35 -3.15 -5.16
C ASP A 344 -12.13 -3.22 -6.48
N PHE A 345 -12.71 -2.13 -6.97
CA PHE A 345 -13.59 -2.14 -8.15
C PHE A 345 -12.97 -1.49 -9.38
N PHE A 346 -11.74 -0.97 -9.30
CA PHE A 346 -11.04 -0.39 -10.46
C PHE A 346 -10.82 -1.38 -11.60
N PHE A 347 -10.72 -2.68 -11.30
CA PHE A 347 -10.71 -3.72 -12.32
C PHE A 347 -11.91 -3.59 -13.27
N TYR A 348 -13.13 -3.49 -12.75
CA TYR A 348 -14.34 -3.42 -13.58
C TYR A 348 -14.47 -2.08 -14.31
N LEU A 349 -14.10 -0.98 -13.65
CA LEU A 349 -14.10 0.35 -14.27
C LEU A 349 -13.13 0.40 -15.46
N GLU A 350 -11.96 -0.21 -15.31
CA GLU A 350 -10.95 -0.25 -16.35
C GLU A 350 -11.32 -1.18 -17.53
N GLU A 351 -11.92 -2.33 -17.25
CA GLU A 351 -12.43 -3.23 -18.30
C GLU A 351 -13.57 -2.56 -19.09
N ALA A 352 -14.56 -1.97 -18.40
CA ALA A 352 -15.66 -1.26 -19.05
C ALA A 352 -15.15 -0.09 -19.90
N ARG A 353 -14.20 0.71 -19.39
CA ARG A 353 -13.53 1.78 -20.16
C ARG A 353 -12.79 1.24 -21.39
N THR A 354 -12.02 0.15 -21.24
CA THR A 354 -11.24 -0.44 -22.33
C THR A 354 -12.13 -0.94 -23.46
N HIS A 355 -13.29 -1.50 -23.12
CA HIS A 355 -14.29 -1.99 -24.06
C HIS A 355 -15.31 -0.92 -24.50
N GLN A 356 -15.18 0.33 -24.02
CA GLN A 356 -16.10 1.44 -24.29
C GLN A 356 -17.56 1.15 -23.89
N GLU A 357 -17.77 0.31 -22.86
CA GLU A 357 -19.07 0.01 -22.28
C GLU A 357 -19.46 1.13 -21.28
N TRP A 358 -19.80 2.31 -21.81
CA TRP A 358 -20.03 3.52 -21.01
C TRP A 358 -21.19 3.40 -20.01
N ASP A 359 -22.26 2.69 -20.38
CA ASP A 359 -23.41 2.47 -19.49
C ASP A 359 -23.03 1.59 -18.29
N VAL A 360 -22.27 0.52 -18.53
CA VAL A 360 -21.74 -0.36 -17.47
C VAL A 360 -20.79 0.41 -16.56
N LEU A 361 -19.93 1.24 -17.14
CA LEU A 361 -19.03 2.11 -16.38
C LEU A 361 -19.83 3.07 -15.49
N LEU A 362 -20.88 3.69 -16.00
CA LEU A 362 -21.76 4.58 -15.25
C LEU A 362 -22.47 3.88 -14.10
N ASP A 363 -22.98 2.66 -14.31
CA ASP A 363 -23.65 1.90 -13.25
C ASP A 363 -22.71 1.54 -12.10
N TRP A 364 -21.47 1.16 -12.41
CA TRP A 364 -20.43 0.97 -11.40
C TRP A 364 -20.11 2.27 -10.64
N LEU A 365 -19.99 3.39 -11.35
CA LEU A 365 -19.70 4.69 -10.72
C LEU A 365 -20.83 5.15 -9.80
N ARG A 366 -22.10 4.95 -10.20
CA ARG A 366 -23.28 5.18 -9.36
C ARG A 366 -23.24 4.34 -8.09
N TRP A 367 -22.97 3.05 -8.23
CA TRP A 367 -22.86 2.14 -7.07
C TRP A 367 -21.70 2.51 -6.14
N LEU A 368 -20.58 2.99 -6.70
CA LEU A 368 -19.40 3.43 -5.94
C LEU A 368 -19.53 4.82 -5.32
N LYS A 369 -20.49 5.66 -5.73
CA LYS A 369 -20.68 7.04 -5.24
C LYS A 369 -20.58 7.16 -3.70
N PRO A 370 -21.23 6.30 -2.88
CA PRO A 370 -21.13 6.41 -1.42
C PRO A 370 -19.69 6.23 -0.88
N SER A 371 -18.87 5.42 -1.55
CA SER A 371 -17.48 5.15 -1.14
C SER A 371 -16.51 6.29 -1.46
N MET A 372 -16.86 7.19 -2.38
CA MET A 372 -16.00 8.30 -2.83
C MET A 372 -15.69 9.30 -1.70
N THR A 373 -16.56 9.41 -0.71
CA THR A 373 -16.34 10.31 0.44
C THR A 373 -15.17 9.85 1.32
N LYS A 374 -14.96 8.53 1.42
CA LYS A 374 -13.95 7.89 2.28
C LYS A 374 -12.71 7.39 1.54
N SER A 375 -12.72 7.44 0.20
CA SER A 375 -11.62 6.92 -0.62
C SER A 375 -10.31 7.70 -0.42
N SER A 376 -9.16 7.12 -0.77
CA SER A 376 -7.89 7.85 -0.75
C SER A 376 -7.86 8.98 -1.79
N GLN A 377 -6.91 9.92 -1.70
CA GLN A 377 -6.83 11.04 -2.65
C GLN A 377 -6.60 10.58 -4.08
N ASP A 378 -5.79 9.54 -4.27
CA ASP A 378 -5.53 8.94 -5.58
C ASP A 378 -6.75 8.23 -6.14
N ASP A 379 -7.45 7.45 -5.31
CA ASP A 379 -8.67 6.75 -5.72
C ASP A 379 -9.77 7.74 -6.11
N PHE A 380 -9.96 8.79 -5.31
CA PHE A 380 -10.92 9.84 -5.60
C PHE A 380 -10.61 10.54 -6.93
N ARG A 381 -9.34 10.87 -7.17
CA ARG A 381 -8.89 11.45 -8.44
C ARG A 381 -9.25 10.55 -9.62
N LEU A 382 -8.99 9.26 -9.50
CA LEU A 382 -9.26 8.29 -10.56
C LEU A 382 -10.76 8.14 -10.83
N LEU A 383 -11.59 8.08 -9.78
CA LEU A 383 -13.05 8.05 -9.91
C LEU A 383 -13.59 9.31 -10.60
N CYS A 384 -13.10 10.49 -10.23
CA CYS A 384 -13.46 11.75 -10.91
C CYS A 384 -13.09 11.72 -12.40
N GLN A 385 -11.94 11.12 -12.76
CA GLN A 385 -11.54 10.96 -14.16
C GLN A 385 -12.51 10.05 -14.93
N TYR A 386 -12.92 8.92 -14.36
CA TYR A 386 -13.92 8.05 -14.98
C TYR A 386 -15.28 8.75 -15.15
N TRP A 387 -15.74 9.45 -14.12
CA TRP A 387 -16.96 10.28 -14.20
C TRP A 387 -16.88 11.30 -15.34
N MET A 388 -15.76 12.03 -15.45
CA MET A 388 -15.55 12.99 -16.55
C MET A 388 -15.54 12.32 -17.93
N GLU A 389 -14.99 11.12 -18.04
CA GLU A 389 -14.94 10.38 -19.31
C GLU A 389 -16.34 9.91 -19.73
N VAL A 390 -17.11 9.33 -18.81
CA VAL A 390 -18.50 8.92 -19.06
C VAL A 390 -19.36 10.12 -19.47
N ALA A 391 -19.22 11.27 -18.79
CA ALA A 391 -19.99 12.48 -19.11
C ALA A 391 -19.76 12.96 -20.56
N LYS A 392 -18.54 12.81 -21.10
CA LYS A 392 -18.23 13.17 -22.50
C LYS A 392 -18.94 12.27 -23.52
N HIS A 393 -19.22 11.02 -23.17
CA HIS A 393 -19.79 10.03 -24.09
C HIS A 393 -21.31 9.86 -23.98
N THR A 394 -21.88 10.12 -22.81
CA THR A 394 -23.32 9.95 -22.54
C THR A 394 -24.17 11.18 -22.87
N GLY A 395 -23.55 12.33 -23.10
CA GLY A 395 -24.23 13.56 -23.56
C GLY A 395 -25.14 14.23 -22.52
N SER A 396 -25.25 13.67 -21.32
CA SER A 396 -25.95 14.28 -20.17
C SER A 396 -24.95 14.49 -19.04
N ASP A 397 -24.46 15.72 -18.93
CA ASP A 397 -23.52 16.13 -17.89
C ASP A 397 -24.21 16.49 -16.56
N GLN A 398 -25.54 16.53 -16.54
CA GLN A 398 -26.34 16.88 -15.37
C GLN A 398 -26.05 15.96 -14.19
N GLU A 399 -26.03 14.65 -14.42
CA GLU A 399 -25.73 13.68 -13.36
C GLU A 399 -24.31 13.84 -12.82
N TRP A 400 -23.34 14.12 -13.70
CA TRP A 400 -21.97 14.39 -13.31
C TRP A 400 -21.88 15.62 -12.40
N VAL A 401 -22.58 16.69 -12.76
CA VAL A 401 -22.64 17.93 -11.97
C VAL A 401 -23.21 17.65 -10.58
N GLU A 402 -24.35 16.97 -10.50
CA GLU A 402 -24.99 16.62 -9.22
C GLU A 402 -24.08 15.76 -8.32
N VAL A 403 -23.35 14.82 -8.93
CA VAL A 403 -22.37 14.00 -8.20
C VAL A 403 -21.23 14.88 -7.66
N MET A 404 -20.65 15.74 -8.49
CA MET A 404 -19.55 16.60 -8.06
C MET A 404 -19.98 17.60 -6.99
N GLU A 405 -21.17 18.19 -7.10
CA GLU A 405 -21.74 19.06 -6.07
C GLU A 405 -21.93 18.32 -4.73
N SER A 406 -22.46 17.09 -4.77
CA SER A 406 -22.63 16.27 -3.56
C SER A 406 -21.33 15.85 -2.89
N LEU A 407 -20.19 15.96 -3.59
CA LEU A 407 -18.86 15.59 -3.11
C LEU A 407 -17.99 16.80 -2.72
N LEU A 408 -18.56 18.01 -2.71
CA LEU A 408 -17.88 19.19 -2.18
C LEU A 408 -17.61 19.03 -0.67
N PRO A 409 -16.48 19.56 -0.17
CA PRO A 409 -15.48 20.38 -0.87
C PRO A 409 -14.41 19.58 -1.62
N ARG A 410 -14.41 18.25 -1.54
CA ARG A 410 -13.32 17.41 -2.07
C ARG A 410 -13.25 17.42 -3.60
N SER A 411 -14.40 17.52 -4.26
CA SER A 411 -14.54 17.63 -5.71
C SER A 411 -14.19 19.01 -6.27
N PHE A 412 -13.94 20.02 -5.42
CA PHE A 412 -13.85 21.43 -5.80
C PHE A 412 -12.98 21.69 -7.04
N TYR A 413 -11.75 21.18 -7.06
CA TYR A 413 -10.83 21.40 -8.18
C TYR A 413 -11.29 20.73 -9.49
N TYR A 414 -11.91 19.54 -9.40
CA TYR A 414 -12.46 18.84 -10.57
C TYR A 414 -13.69 19.55 -11.11
N TYR A 415 -14.56 20.00 -10.21
CA TYR A 415 -15.77 20.73 -10.57
C TYR A 415 -15.44 22.07 -11.23
N THR A 416 -14.51 22.83 -10.63
CA THR A 416 -13.98 24.09 -11.16
C THR A 416 -13.44 23.93 -12.58
N GLY A 417 -12.58 22.93 -12.83
CA GLY A 417 -11.97 22.71 -14.15
C GLY A 417 -13.00 22.36 -15.22
N TYR A 418 -14.01 21.56 -14.87
CA TYR A 418 -15.09 21.21 -15.78
C TYR A 418 -15.98 22.42 -16.13
N LEU A 419 -16.36 23.25 -15.15
CA LEU A 419 -17.21 24.42 -15.39
C LEU A 419 -16.51 25.41 -16.33
N LEU A 420 -15.19 25.58 -16.20
CA LEU A 420 -14.39 26.37 -17.13
C LEU A 420 -14.35 25.75 -18.52
N GLN A 421 -14.08 24.44 -18.63
CA GLN A 421 -14.02 23.74 -19.92
C GLN A 421 -15.35 23.81 -20.68
N THR A 422 -16.47 23.75 -19.97
CA THR A 422 -17.83 23.81 -20.54
C THR A 422 -18.39 25.23 -20.62
N LYS A 423 -17.58 26.25 -20.30
CA LYS A 423 -17.95 27.68 -20.32
C LYS A 423 -19.16 28.02 -19.43
N ARG A 424 -19.40 27.26 -18.37
CA ARG A 424 -20.45 27.47 -17.37
C ARG A 424 -19.98 28.48 -16.32
N TYR A 425 -19.66 29.70 -16.77
CA TYR A 425 -18.99 30.72 -15.94
C TYR A 425 -19.81 31.21 -14.76
N GLN A 426 -21.13 31.30 -14.88
CA GLN A 426 -21.99 31.69 -13.76
C GLN A 426 -21.89 30.69 -12.61
N GLN A 427 -22.06 29.39 -12.91
CA GLN A 427 -21.90 28.32 -11.92
C GLN A 427 -20.48 28.29 -11.33
N TRP A 428 -19.46 28.59 -12.16
CA TRP A 428 -18.09 28.69 -11.68
C TRP A 428 -17.93 29.82 -10.65
N VAL A 429 -18.49 31.01 -10.91
CA VAL A 429 -18.48 32.12 -9.95
C VAL A 429 -19.25 31.75 -8.69
N ASP A 430 -20.45 31.18 -8.82
CA ASP A 430 -21.27 30.75 -7.70
C ASP A 430 -20.52 29.76 -6.80
N LEU A 431 -19.76 28.84 -7.40
CA LEU A 431 -18.89 27.90 -6.68
C LEU A 431 -17.77 28.62 -5.91
N GLN A 432 -17.13 29.63 -6.50
CA GLN A 432 -16.08 30.39 -5.80
C GLN A 432 -16.66 31.20 -4.64
N LEU A 433 -17.84 31.79 -4.84
CA LEU A 433 -18.59 32.48 -3.80
C LEU A 433 -18.95 31.55 -2.65
N SER A 434 -19.47 30.35 -2.94
CA SER A 434 -19.87 29.39 -1.89
C SER A 434 -18.69 28.89 -1.07
N ASN A 435 -17.52 28.71 -1.70
CA ASN A 435 -16.27 28.33 -1.01
C ASN A 435 -15.53 29.52 -0.39
N GLN A 436 -16.05 30.74 -0.55
CA GLN A 436 -15.44 31.98 -0.09
C GLN A 436 -14.01 32.16 -0.64
N GLU A 437 -13.77 31.75 -1.88
CA GLU A 437 -12.47 31.92 -2.51
C GLU A 437 -12.25 33.38 -2.92
N SER A 438 -11.05 33.88 -2.61
CA SER A 438 -10.67 35.25 -2.98
C SER A 438 -10.26 35.30 -4.45
N PRO A 439 -10.64 36.32 -5.23
CA PRO A 439 -10.11 36.55 -6.58
C PRO A 439 -8.58 36.51 -6.66
N LEU A 440 -7.88 36.87 -5.58
CA LEU A 440 -6.41 36.84 -5.53
C LEU A 440 -5.81 35.43 -5.47
N ASN A 441 -6.60 34.43 -5.06
CA ASN A 441 -6.20 33.03 -4.99
C ASN A 441 -6.55 32.27 -6.29
N LEU A 442 -7.35 32.88 -7.17
CA LEU A 442 -7.78 32.27 -8.43
C LEU A 442 -6.76 32.55 -9.53
N TYR A 443 -6.69 31.67 -10.52
CA TYR A 443 -5.76 31.86 -11.63
C TYR A 443 -6.24 33.02 -12.52
N THR A 444 -5.31 33.91 -12.89
CA THR A 444 -5.60 35.08 -13.72
C THR A 444 -6.24 34.70 -15.07
N MET A 445 -5.85 33.56 -15.64
CA MET A 445 -6.43 33.06 -16.89
C MET A 445 -7.91 32.67 -16.74
N GLU A 446 -8.33 32.18 -15.58
CA GLU A 446 -9.72 31.78 -15.32
C GLU A 446 -10.60 33.02 -15.17
N LEU A 447 -10.14 34.02 -14.41
CA LEU A 447 -10.83 35.31 -14.27
C LEU A 447 -10.99 36.02 -15.62
N LYS A 448 -9.95 36.01 -16.46
CA LYS A 448 -10.02 36.58 -17.82
C LYS A 448 -11.03 35.86 -18.70
N ALA A 449 -11.14 34.54 -18.62
CA ALA A 449 -12.12 33.79 -19.41
C ALA A 449 -13.57 34.18 -19.04
N VAL A 450 -13.83 34.42 -17.75
CA VAL A 450 -15.12 34.96 -17.28
C VAL A 450 -15.32 36.39 -17.75
N GLU A 451 -14.31 37.25 -17.58
CA GLU A 451 -14.34 38.66 -18.00
C GLU A 451 -14.63 38.82 -19.50
N GLU A 452 -14.00 38.03 -20.36
CA GLU A 452 -14.22 38.08 -21.81
C GLU A 452 -15.66 37.67 -22.21
N THR A 453 -16.34 36.88 -21.38
CA THR A 453 -17.68 36.35 -21.70
C THR A 453 -18.78 37.19 -21.05
N ASP A 454 -18.70 37.42 -19.74
CA ASP A 454 -19.61 38.29 -19.00
C ASP A 454 -18.91 38.87 -17.75
N PRO A 455 -18.36 40.11 -17.84
CA PRO A 455 -17.71 40.77 -16.71
C PRO A 455 -18.64 41.01 -15.52
N ALA A 456 -19.96 41.04 -15.72
CA ALA A 456 -20.91 41.31 -14.64
C ALA A 456 -20.92 40.20 -13.58
N LEU A 457 -20.57 38.96 -13.98
CA LEU A 457 -20.46 37.82 -13.09
C LEU A 457 -19.36 37.99 -12.04
N LEU A 458 -18.32 38.79 -12.30
CA LEU A 458 -17.23 38.98 -11.35
C LEU A 458 -17.59 39.98 -10.23
N LEU A 459 -18.60 40.84 -10.42
CA LEU A 459 -18.94 41.86 -9.42
C LEU A 459 -19.21 41.28 -8.02
N PRO A 460 -20.08 40.26 -7.84
CA PRO A 460 -20.36 39.71 -6.52
C PRO A 460 -19.11 39.12 -5.84
N LEU A 461 -18.24 38.46 -6.62
CA LEU A 461 -17.02 37.84 -6.13
C LEU A 461 -16.06 38.87 -5.53
N TYR A 462 -15.88 40.00 -6.23
CA TYR A 462 -15.05 41.10 -5.74
C TYR A 462 -15.70 41.83 -4.56
N HIS A 463 -17.00 42.15 -4.62
CA HIS A 463 -17.71 42.81 -3.52
C HIS A 463 -17.60 42.03 -2.20
N GLN A 464 -17.89 40.73 -2.22
CA GLN A 464 -17.82 39.90 -1.02
C GLN A 464 -16.39 39.78 -0.49
N SER A 465 -15.41 39.62 -1.38
CA SER A 465 -13.99 39.53 -1.00
C SER A 465 -13.45 40.82 -0.39
N ILE A 466 -13.86 41.98 -0.91
CA ILE A 466 -13.52 43.30 -0.36
C ILE A 466 -14.12 43.44 1.04
N GLU A 467 -15.41 43.13 1.21
CA GLU A 467 -16.07 43.25 2.50
C GLU A 467 -15.44 42.33 3.54
N ARG A 468 -15.12 41.08 3.19
CA ARG A 468 -14.40 40.16 4.07
C ARG A 468 -13.02 40.70 4.47
N ALA A 469 -12.25 41.20 3.51
CA ALA A 469 -10.92 41.76 3.78
C ALA A 469 -10.98 43.00 4.70
N ILE A 470 -12.04 43.82 4.62
CA ILE A 470 -12.27 44.93 5.56
C ILE A 470 -12.62 44.40 6.95
N LEU A 471 -13.44 43.36 7.04
CA LEU A 471 -13.89 42.78 8.31
C LEU A 471 -12.77 42.06 9.10
N GLU A 472 -11.69 41.64 8.45
CA GLU A 472 -10.49 41.09 9.11
C GLU A 472 -9.72 42.11 9.98
N LYS A 473 -10.03 43.40 9.86
CA LYS A 473 -9.58 44.50 10.75
C LYS A 473 -8.07 44.62 10.96
N ASN A 474 -7.27 44.29 9.96
CA ASN A 474 -5.81 44.44 10.02
C ASN A 474 -5.28 45.21 8.81
N ARG A 475 -4.10 45.82 8.96
CA ARG A 475 -3.55 46.73 7.94
C ARG A 475 -3.21 46.02 6.63
N SER A 476 -2.78 44.76 6.67
CA SER A 476 -2.55 43.94 5.48
C SER A 476 -3.83 43.70 4.69
N SER A 477 -4.92 43.34 5.36
CA SER A 477 -6.21 43.06 4.71
C SER A 477 -6.87 44.31 4.16
N TYR A 478 -6.66 45.47 4.76
CA TYR A 478 -7.07 46.75 4.15
C TYR A 478 -6.34 47.04 2.84
N LYS A 479 -5.04 46.75 2.75
CA LYS A 479 -4.31 46.87 1.46
C LYS A 479 -4.84 45.90 0.42
N ILE A 480 -5.21 44.69 0.82
CA ILE A 480 -5.86 43.69 -0.05
C ILE A 480 -7.21 44.23 -0.55
N ALA A 481 -8.04 44.76 0.34
CA ALA A 481 -9.34 45.37 -0.02
C ALA A 481 -9.17 46.50 -1.05
N VAL A 482 -8.20 47.40 -0.85
CA VAL A 482 -7.90 48.49 -1.79
C VAL A 482 -7.41 47.95 -3.14
N ARG A 483 -6.61 46.87 -3.15
CA ARG A 483 -6.20 46.23 -4.41
C ARG A 483 -7.40 45.67 -5.16
N LEU A 484 -8.27 44.93 -4.48
CA LEU A 484 -9.49 44.36 -5.06
C LEU A 484 -10.46 45.45 -5.56
N LEU A 485 -10.58 46.58 -4.84
CA LEU A 485 -11.39 47.73 -5.25
C LEU A 485 -10.93 48.34 -6.59
N LYS A 486 -9.62 48.36 -6.87
CA LYS A 486 -9.12 48.86 -8.17
C LYS A 486 -9.57 47.99 -9.34
N GLU A 487 -9.50 46.67 -9.17
CA GLU A 487 -9.99 45.72 -10.17
C GLU A 487 -11.51 45.83 -10.33
N LEU A 488 -12.25 45.94 -9.22
CA LEU A 488 -13.70 46.13 -9.24
C LEU A 488 -14.11 47.43 -9.98
N GLN A 489 -13.37 48.52 -9.78
CA GLN A 489 -13.59 49.78 -10.50
C GLN A 489 -13.53 49.57 -12.01
N GLU A 490 -12.54 48.79 -12.47
CA GLU A 490 -12.35 48.52 -13.89
C GLU A 490 -13.53 47.73 -14.47
N TYR A 491 -14.06 46.73 -13.75
CA TYR A 491 -15.27 46.03 -14.18
C TYR A 491 -16.50 46.95 -14.28
N TYR A 492 -16.69 47.85 -13.30
CA TYR A 492 -17.76 48.85 -13.38
C TYR A 492 -17.60 49.78 -14.60
N ARG A 493 -16.36 50.14 -14.96
CA ARG A 493 -16.04 50.95 -16.14
C ARG A 493 -16.35 50.19 -17.43
N ILE A 494 -15.91 48.94 -17.55
CA ILE A 494 -16.17 48.06 -18.70
C ILE A 494 -17.67 47.87 -18.92
N LEU A 495 -18.45 47.74 -17.84
CA LEU A 495 -19.91 47.57 -17.90
C LEU A 495 -20.68 48.89 -18.10
N GLY A 496 -20.01 50.04 -18.20
CA GLY A 496 -20.66 51.35 -18.33
C GLY A 496 -21.42 51.81 -17.08
N ARG A 497 -21.09 51.27 -15.90
CA ARG A 497 -21.82 51.47 -14.63
C ARG A 497 -21.10 52.44 -13.68
N GLU A 498 -20.41 53.46 -14.20
CA GLU A 498 -19.60 54.39 -13.40
C GLU A 498 -20.38 55.15 -12.32
N LEU A 499 -21.67 55.46 -12.56
CA LEU A 499 -22.51 56.12 -11.56
C LEU A 499 -22.75 55.21 -10.35
N GLN A 500 -22.99 53.91 -10.59
CA GLN A 500 -23.18 52.92 -9.53
C GLN A 500 -21.88 52.70 -8.74
N TRP A 501 -20.72 52.73 -9.42
CA TRP A 501 -19.42 52.70 -8.76
C TRP A 501 -19.25 53.85 -7.77
N LYS A 502 -19.57 55.09 -8.19
CA LYS A 502 -19.50 56.27 -7.30
C LYS A 502 -20.38 56.10 -6.06
N GLN A 503 -21.62 55.65 -6.26
CA GLN A 503 -22.56 55.37 -5.15
C GLN A 503 -22.00 54.30 -4.20
N TYR A 504 -21.48 53.19 -4.73
CA TYR A 504 -20.91 52.11 -3.94
C TYR A 504 -19.70 52.57 -3.11
N ILE A 505 -18.77 53.31 -3.72
CA ILE A 505 -17.58 53.83 -3.03
C ILE A 505 -17.94 54.81 -1.91
N THR A 506 -18.87 55.73 -2.16
CA THR A 506 -19.35 56.65 -1.12
C THR A 506 -19.99 55.87 0.03
N PHE A 507 -20.88 54.92 -0.28
CA PHE A 507 -21.48 54.05 0.73
C PHE A 507 -20.45 53.26 1.54
N LEU A 508 -19.44 52.68 0.89
CA LEU A 508 -18.39 51.89 1.54
C LEU A 508 -17.54 52.76 2.48
N SER A 509 -17.21 53.99 2.05
CA SER A 509 -16.50 54.97 2.89
C SER A 509 -17.30 55.33 4.14
N ASP A 510 -18.60 55.61 3.98
CA ASP A 510 -19.49 55.99 5.08
C ASP A 510 -19.72 54.83 6.06
N LYS A 511 -19.97 53.62 5.54
CA LYS A 511 -20.17 52.39 6.35
C LYS A 511 -18.98 52.10 7.26
N TYR A 512 -17.76 52.32 6.78
CA TYR A 512 -16.52 52.05 7.51
C TYR A 512 -15.77 53.33 7.96
N ALA A 513 -16.48 54.44 8.19
CA ALA A 513 -15.88 55.72 8.59
C ALA A 513 -15.04 55.64 9.89
N ARG A 514 -15.41 54.73 10.81
CA ARG A 514 -14.71 54.55 12.10
C ARG A 514 -13.37 53.81 11.97
N LEU A 515 -13.14 53.08 10.87
CA LEU A 515 -11.92 52.31 10.65
C LEU A 515 -10.81 53.22 10.09
N ARG A 516 -10.16 54.03 10.95
CA ARG A 516 -9.15 55.03 10.53
C ARG A 516 -8.05 54.45 9.64
N ALA A 517 -7.50 53.29 10.01
CA ALA A 517 -6.44 52.63 9.23
C ALA A 517 -6.93 52.14 7.85
N PHE A 518 -8.21 51.77 7.73
CA PHE A 518 -8.81 51.47 6.42
C PHE A 518 -8.97 52.76 5.60
N GLN A 519 -9.48 53.83 6.20
CA GLN A 519 -9.67 55.13 5.55
C GLN A 519 -8.35 55.71 5.02
N GLU A 520 -7.23 55.55 5.75
CA GLU A 520 -5.89 55.92 5.28
C GLU A 520 -5.48 55.16 4.02
N GLU A 521 -5.68 53.85 3.97
CA GLU A 521 -5.37 53.05 2.78
C GLU A 521 -6.36 53.34 1.64
N PHE A 522 -7.63 53.56 1.95
CA PHE A 522 -8.70 53.88 1.00
C PHE A 522 -8.46 55.20 0.27
N LYS A 523 -8.00 56.24 0.98
CA LYS A 523 -7.61 57.53 0.38
C LYS A 523 -6.50 57.40 -0.67
N LYS A 524 -5.60 56.42 -0.52
CA LYS A 524 -4.56 56.15 -1.53
C LYS A 524 -5.13 55.65 -2.86
N GLY A 525 -6.36 55.14 -2.85
CA GLY A 525 -7.11 54.73 -4.05
C GLY A 525 -7.60 55.90 -4.91
N LYS A 526 -7.59 57.14 -4.40
CA LYS A 526 -8.08 58.36 -5.10
C LYS A 526 -9.52 58.29 -5.60
N TRP A 527 -10.40 57.53 -4.93
CA TRP A 527 -11.80 57.39 -5.33
C TRP A 527 -12.74 58.43 -4.73
N VAL A 528 -12.32 59.06 -3.63
CA VAL A 528 -13.05 60.12 -2.93
C VAL A 528 -12.10 61.31 -2.82
N LEU A 529 -12.65 62.51 -3.04
CA LEU A 529 -11.93 63.79 -2.96
C LEU A 529 -11.44 64.11 -1.54
#